data_AF-K1S3H5-F1
#
_entry.id   AF-K1S3H5-F1
#
_cell.length_a   1.000
_cell.length_b   1.000
_cell.length_c   1.000
_cell.angle_alpha   90.00
_cell.angle_beta   90.00
_cell.angle_gamma   90.00
#
_symmetry.space_group_name_H-M   'P 1'
#
loop_
_entity.id
_entity.type
_entity.pdbx_description
1 polymer ?
#
loop_
_entity_poly.entity_id
_entity_poly.type
_entity_poly.pdbx_seq_one_letter_code
_entity_poly.pdbx_strand_id
1 'polypeptide(L)' 'MGKYNFDEVIDRHGTDCLKYDFGMKRKGRDDLLPLWVADMDFRLPDEILDEFHKRIDHGIFGYTDPLDEYFAAMNHWFST' A
#
# COMPACT_ATOMS: atom_id res chain seq x y z
N MET A 1 3.02 -22.44 -8.30
CA MET A 1 2.64 -21.25 -7.51
C MET A 1 3.55 -20.11 -7.93
N GLY A 2 3.02 -18.91 -8.19
CA GLY A 2 3.85 -17.73 -8.51
C GLY A 2 4.63 -17.23 -7.29
N LYS A 3 5.52 -16.26 -7.50
CA LYS A 3 6.32 -15.60 -6.45
C LYS A 3 5.47 -14.89 -5.38
N TYR A 4 4.25 -14.49 -5.73
CA TYR A 4 3.31 -13.75 -4.89
C TYR A 4 2.00 -14.54 -4.70
N ASN A 5 1.41 -14.48 -3.50
CA ASN A 5 0.13 -15.11 -3.19
C ASN A 5 -1.01 -14.09 -3.20
N PHE A 6 -1.71 -13.96 -4.32
CA PHE A 6 -2.87 -13.06 -4.45
C PHE A 6 -4.19 -13.69 -3.96
N ASP A 7 -4.19 -14.99 -3.61
CA ASP A 7 -5.36 -15.68 -3.07
C ASP A 7 -5.47 -15.51 -1.54
N GLU A 8 -4.46 -14.93 -0.89
CA GLU A 8 -4.51 -14.60 0.53
C GLU A 8 -5.57 -13.53 0.79
N VAL A 9 -6.58 -13.87 1.59
CA VAL A 9 -7.59 -12.92 2.05
C VAL A 9 -7.08 -12.18 3.27
N ILE A 10 -6.92 -10.87 3.13
CA ILE A 10 -6.45 -9.98 4.20
C ILE A 10 -7.63 -9.13 4.67
N ASP A 11 -7.94 -9.21 5.97
CA ASP A 11 -8.97 -8.35 6.56
C ASP A 11 -8.45 -6.91 6.67
N ARG A 12 -9.21 -5.97 6.11
CA ARG A 12 -8.93 -4.54 6.11
C ARG A 12 -9.87 -3.74 6.99
N HIS A 13 -10.82 -4.38 7.68
CA HIS A 13 -11.70 -3.68 8.62
C HIS A 13 -10.93 -3.17 9.84
N GLY A 14 -11.33 -2.02 10.38
CA GLY A 14 -10.69 -1.42 11.55
C GLY A 14 -9.28 -0.91 11.29
N THR A 15 -8.92 -0.69 10.02
CA THR A 15 -7.62 -0.12 9.61
C THR A 15 -7.71 1.36 9.23
N ASP A 16 -8.88 1.97 9.45
CA ASP A 16 -9.25 3.30 8.99
C ASP A 16 -9.17 3.43 7.45
N CYS A 17 -9.36 2.33 6.71
CA CYS A 17 -9.29 2.35 5.26
C CYS A 17 -10.61 2.84 4.64
N LEU A 18 -10.50 3.75 3.66
CA LEU A 18 -11.65 4.34 2.99
C LEU A 18 -12.59 3.30 2.35
N LYS A 19 -12.02 2.19 1.87
CA LYS A 19 -12.76 1.16 1.12
C LYS A 19 -13.76 0.41 1.99
N TYR A 20 -13.37 -0.02 3.19
CA TYR A 20 -14.18 -0.85 4.08
C TYR A 20 -14.82 -0.05 5.24
N ASP A 21 -14.09 0.86 5.88
CA ASP A 21 -14.51 1.46 7.15
C ASP A 21 -15.43 2.69 6.99
N PHE A 22 -15.60 3.19 5.76
CA PHE A 22 -16.32 4.43 5.48
C PHE A 22 -17.63 4.24 4.69
N GLY A 23 -18.14 3.00 4.62
CA GLY A 23 -19.39 2.65 3.93
C GLY A 23 -20.56 3.54 4.33
N MET A 24 -20.85 3.66 5.64
CA MET A 24 -21.91 4.54 6.14
C MET A 24 -21.74 5.99 5.68
N LYS A 25 -20.53 6.56 5.77
CA LYS A 25 -20.26 7.96 5.40
C LYS A 25 -20.36 8.20 3.89
N ARG A 26 -19.99 7.22 3.06
CA ARG A 26 -19.88 7.38 1.60
C ARG A 26 -21.09 6.87 0.83
N LYS A 27 -21.80 5.89 1.37
CA LYS A 27 -22.87 5.14 0.70
C LYS A 27 -24.17 5.08 1.52
N GLY A 28 -24.15 5.50 2.78
CA GLY A 28 -25.33 5.46 3.67
C GLY A 28 -25.68 4.05 4.20
N ARG A 29 -24.78 3.08 4.00
CA ARG A 29 -24.89 1.68 4.44
C ARG A 29 -23.50 1.05 4.51
N ASP A 30 -23.31 0.05 5.35
CA ASP A 30 -22.04 -0.64 5.64
C ASP A 30 -22.09 -2.16 5.41
N ASP A 31 -23.22 -2.69 4.93
CA ASP A 31 -23.42 -4.10 4.59
C ASP A 31 -23.04 -4.44 3.13
N LEU A 32 -22.15 -3.65 2.53
CA LEU A 32 -21.75 -3.78 1.13
C LEU A 32 -20.39 -4.47 1.00
N LEU A 33 -20.22 -5.28 -0.05
CA LEU A 33 -18.89 -5.68 -0.52
C LEU A 33 -18.26 -4.50 -1.30
N PRO A 34 -17.17 -3.88 -0.81
CA PRO A 34 -16.67 -2.66 -1.42
C PRO A 34 -15.74 -2.93 -2.61
N LEU A 35 -16.19 -2.53 -3.81
CA LEU A 35 -15.45 -2.70 -5.08
C LEU A 35 -15.29 -1.36 -5.84
N TRP A 36 -15.24 -0.24 -5.12
CA TRP A 36 -15.52 1.09 -5.69
C TRP A 36 -14.35 2.07 -5.71
N VAL A 37 -13.44 2.02 -4.73
CA VAL A 37 -12.27 2.91 -4.68
C VAL A 37 -11.04 2.19 -5.24
N ALA A 38 -10.20 2.93 -5.97
CA ALA A 38 -9.03 2.40 -6.67
C ALA A 38 -7.82 2.21 -5.73
N ASP A 39 -7.95 1.24 -4.82
CA ASP A 39 -6.82 0.60 -4.12
C ASP A 39 -7.00 -0.93 -4.21
N MET A 40 -6.04 -1.70 -3.67
CA MET A 40 -6.03 -3.17 -3.77
C MET A 40 -6.25 -3.82 -2.40
N ASP A 41 -6.77 -5.04 -2.40
CA ASP A 41 -6.86 -5.91 -1.20
C ASP A 41 -5.70 -6.90 -1.13
N PHE A 42 -4.54 -6.50 -1.65
CA PHE A 42 -3.31 -7.29 -1.63
C PHE A 42 -2.28 -6.64 -0.72
N ARG A 43 -1.49 -7.48 -0.06
CA ARG A 43 -0.29 -7.04 0.67
C ARG A 43 0.74 -6.47 -0.31
N LEU A 44 1.52 -5.50 0.14
CA LEU A 44 2.71 -5.07 -0.59
C LEU A 44 3.72 -6.24 -0.72
N PRO A 45 4.48 -6.31 -1.82
CA PRO A 45 5.61 -7.23 -1.95
C PRO A 45 6.61 -7.11 -0.79
N ASP A 46 7.25 -8.22 -0.40
CA ASP A 46 8.23 -8.24 0.69
C ASP A 46 9.40 -7.29 0.40
N GLU A 47 9.80 -7.11 -0.87
CA GLU A 47 10.86 -6.18 -1.24
C GLU A 47 10.55 -4.72 -0.90
N ILE A 48 9.27 -4.33 -0.83
CA ILE A 48 8.85 -2.99 -0.41
C ILE A 48 8.76 -2.92 1.12
N LEU A 49 8.21 -3.97 1.75
CA LEU A 49 8.07 -4.02 3.21
C LEU A 49 9.43 -4.03 3.91
N ASP A 50 10.41 -4.74 3.38
CA ASP A 50 11.78 -4.79 3.92
C ASP A 50 12.43 -3.40 3.94
N GLU A 51 12.27 -2.59 2.89
CA GLU A 51 12.78 -1.22 2.86
C GLU A 51 12.05 -0.31 3.86
N PHE A 52 10.74 -0.49 4.04
CA PHE A 52 10.01 0.20 5.11
C PHE A 52 10.51 -0.18 6.50
N HIS A 53 10.75 -1.47 6.77
CA HIS A 53 11.30 -1.92 8.04
C HIS A 53 12.68 -1.30 8.31
N LYS A 54 13.59 -1.31 7.34
CA LYS A 54 14.90 -0.63 7.47
C LYS A 54 14.75 0.85 7.80
N ARG A 55 13.83 1.54 7.13
CA ARG A 55 13.59 2.97 7.37
C ARG A 55 13.00 3.24 8.75
N ILE A 56 12.13 2.35 9.23
CA ILE A 56 11.55 2.40 10.57
C ILE A 56 12.63 2.17 11.63
N ASP A 57 13.48 1.15 11.44
CA ASP A 57 14.55 0.78 12.35
C ASP A 57 15.61 1.88 12.52
N HIS A 58 15.80 2.73 11.50
CA HIS A 58 16.64 3.92 11.62
C HIS A 58 16.16 4.90 12.71
N GLY A 59 14.85 4.94 12.99
CA GLY A 59 14.27 5.63 14.15
C GLY A 59 14.19 7.16 14.08
N ILE A 60 14.87 7.82 13.14
CA ILE A 60 14.85 9.29 13.00
C ILE A 60 14.08 9.68 11.73
N PHE A 61 13.03 10.51 11.87
CA PHE A 61 12.15 10.94 10.77
C PHE A 61 12.22 12.46 10.54
N GLY A 62 13.45 12.98 10.42
CA GLY A 62 13.69 14.38 10.08
C GLY A 62 13.49 14.68 8.58
N TYR A 63 13.88 15.88 8.18
CA TYR A 63 13.84 16.31 6.78
C TYR A 63 14.60 15.34 5.87
N THR A 64 13.95 14.91 4.78
CA THR A 64 14.49 13.94 3.82
C THR A 64 14.33 14.53 2.41
N ASP A 65 15.43 14.69 1.69
CA ASP A 65 15.44 15.09 0.29
C ASP A 65 15.58 13.85 -0.60
N PRO A 66 14.93 13.81 -1.79
CA PRO A 66 15.13 12.74 -2.75
C PRO A 66 16.55 12.81 -3.32
N LEU A 67 17.23 11.65 -3.38
CA LEU A 67 18.58 11.51 -3.94
C LEU A 67 18.54 11.01 -5.38
N ASP A 68 19.69 11.00 -6.06
CA ASP A 68 19.84 10.58 -7.46
C ASP A 68 19.23 9.20 -7.74
N GLU A 69 19.28 8.27 -6.77
CA GLU A 69 18.72 6.93 -6.87
C GLU A 69 17.20 6.92 -7.12
N TYR A 70 16.46 7.87 -6.53
CA TYR A 70 15.03 8.02 -6.76
C TYR A 70 14.74 8.36 -8.23
N PHE A 71 15.47 9.33 -8.77
CA PHE A 71 15.31 9.75 -10.17
C PHE A 71 15.79 8.67 -11.14
N ALA A 72 16.86 7.94 -10.80
CA ALA A 72 17.34 6.81 -11.58
C ALA A 72 16.27 5.70 -11.69
N ALA A 73 15.62 5.35 -10.57
CA ALA A 73 14.54 4.36 -10.56
C ALA A 73 13.34 4.77 -11.44
N MET A 74 12.92 6.03 -11.34
CA MET A 74 11.83 6.58 -12.16
C MET A 74 12.19 6.61 -13.66
N ASN A 75 13.38 7.09 -14.00
CA ASN A 75 13.85 7.15 -15.38
C ASN A 75 13.96 5.75 -16.00
N HIS A 76 14.48 4.79 -15.23
CA HIS A 76 14.54 3.40 -15.66
C HIS A 76 13.14 2.86 -15.98
N TRP A 77 12.18 3.04 -15.07
CA TRP A 77 10.80 2.59 -15.26
C TRP A 77 10.13 3.17 -16.52
N PHE A 78 10.37 4.44 -16.85
CA PHE A 78 9.82 5.04 -18.07
C PHE A 78 10.54 4.64 -19.36
N SER A 79 11.75 4.10 -19.25
CA SER A 79 12.57 3.67 -20.40
C SER A 79 12.36 2.22 -20.81
N THR A 80 11.66 1.44 -19.98
CA THR A 80 11.27 0.05 -20.23
C THR A 80 9.86 -0.04 -20.79
#